data_AF-K1KH60-F1
#
_entry.id   AF-K1KH60-F1
#
_cell.length_a   1.000
_cell.length_b   1.000
_cell.length_c   1.000
_cell.angle_alpha   90.00
_cell.angle_beta   90.00
_cell.angle_gamma   90.00
#
_symmetry.space_group_name_H-M   'P 1'
#
loop_
_entity.id
_entity.type
_entity.pdbx_description
1 polymer ?
#
loop_
_entity_poly.entity_id
_entity_poly.type
_entity_poly.pdbx_seq_one_letter_code
_entity_poly.pdbx_strand_id
1 'polypeptide(L)'
;MKKSFVALAVLGAFAGTSMAADVTMYGVVDTGLLYQHGEASASIDGIGSASAEVDSFSMEPGTNSASRFGIRGTEDLGNGMTVGFKLENGFESGTGALKTDSKLFDRESTLFIKGGFGTVYAGRMGTLVSDAGSVGFYGSMASALATGWSDNIAGHNAVMANYSSRYDNTIAYVSPEFAGVTIYAQYAMGDTNENKASNYRYAALGAE
;
A
#
# COMPACT_ATOMS: atom_id res chain seq x y z
N MET A 1 -20.44 55.27 12.18
CA MET A 1 -20.80 54.47 10.98
C MET A 1 -19.60 53.93 10.18
N LYS A 2 -18.43 54.60 10.12
CA LYS A 2 -17.29 54.15 9.29
C LYS A 2 -16.44 52.99 9.85
N LYS A 3 -16.54 52.70 11.16
CA LYS A 3 -15.75 51.61 11.81
C LYS A 3 -16.35 50.22 11.61
N SER A 4 -17.67 50.13 11.41
CA SER A 4 -18.37 48.85 11.21
C SER A 4 -18.07 48.22 9.85
N PHE A 5 -17.81 49.02 8.81
CA PHE A 5 -17.42 48.50 7.49
C PHE A 5 -16.00 47.91 7.48
N VAL A 6 -15.07 48.49 8.24
CA VAL A 6 -13.70 47.94 8.36
C VAL A 6 -13.72 46.62 9.13
N ALA A 7 -14.51 46.53 10.21
CA ALA A 7 -14.67 45.28 10.96
C ALA A 7 -15.28 44.16 10.09
N LEU A 8 -16.26 44.49 9.24
CA LEU A 8 -16.89 43.53 8.33
C LEU A 8 -15.95 43.08 7.19
N ALA A 9 -15.10 43.97 6.68
CA ALA A 9 -14.08 43.63 5.68
C ALA A 9 -12.97 42.74 6.26
N VAL A 10 -12.55 42.99 7.50
CA VAL A 10 -11.56 42.16 8.21
C VAL A 10 -12.15 40.78 8.53
N LEU A 11 -13.40 40.70 8.99
CA LEU A 11 -14.09 39.42 9.21
C LEU A 11 -14.33 38.64 7.91
N GLY A 12 -14.59 39.33 6.79
CA GLY A 12 -14.68 38.71 5.46
C GLY A 12 -13.35 38.20 4.92
N ALA A 13 -12.23 38.84 5.27
CA ALA A 13 -10.88 38.38 4.88
C ALA A 13 -10.44 37.11 5.62
N PHE A 14 -10.96 36.86 6.83
CA PHE A 14 -10.76 35.60 7.57
C PHE A 14 -11.86 34.55 7.29
N ALA A 15 -12.92 34.93 6.58
CA ALA A 15 -13.91 34.00 6.03
C ALA A 15 -13.43 33.38 4.70
N GLY A 16 -12.12 33.36 4.45
CA GLY A 16 -11.53 32.45 3.49
C GLY A 16 -12.03 31.06 3.85
N THR A 17 -12.86 30.50 2.98
CA THR A 17 -13.29 29.11 3.05
C THR A 17 -12.06 28.30 3.37
N SER A 18 -12.00 27.69 4.55
CA SER A 18 -11.13 26.54 4.73
C SER A 18 -11.62 25.54 3.70
N MET A 19 -11.01 25.56 2.51
CA MET A 19 -11.10 24.47 1.56
C MET A 19 -10.37 23.34 2.27
N ALA A 20 -11.08 22.67 3.18
CA ALA A 20 -10.54 21.56 3.93
C ALA A 20 -10.09 20.55 2.90
N ALA A 21 -8.87 20.02 3.06
CA ALA A 21 -8.38 18.93 2.23
C ALA A 21 -9.47 17.86 2.10
N ASP A 22 -9.68 17.34 0.88
CA ASP A 22 -10.66 16.30 0.65
C ASP A 22 -10.17 15.02 1.31
N VAL A 23 -10.68 14.72 2.51
CA VAL A 23 -10.32 13.52 3.27
C VAL A 23 -11.38 12.46 3.06
N THR A 24 -10.93 11.29 2.60
CA THR A 24 -11.76 10.11 2.37
C THR A 24 -11.33 8.97 3.29
N MET A 25 -12.29 8.41 4.01
CA MET A 25 -12.14 7.10 4.64
C MET A 25 -12.64 6.02 3.69
N TYR A 26 -11.92 4.91 3.57
CA TYR A 26 -12.26 3.80 2.69
C TYR A 26 -11.82 2.47 3.30
N GLY A 27 -12.31 1.37 2.74
CA GLY A 27 -11.90 0.04 3.17
C GLY A 27 -12.50 -1.07 2.31
N VAL A 28 -12.00 -2.27 2.54
CA VAL A 28 -12.49 -3.53 1.97
C VAL A 28 -12.53 -4.54 3.11
N VAL A 29 -13.61 -5.31 3.19
CA VAL A 29 -13.71 -6.47 4.07
C VAL A 29 -13.94 -7.69 3.19
N ASP A 30 -13.03 -8.65 3.28
CA ASP A 30 -13.06 -9.91 2.56
C ASP A 30 -12.86 -11.04 3.56
N THR A 31 -13.85 -11.93 3.61
CA THR A 31 -13.84 -13.12 4.46
C THR A 31 -14.50 -14.24 3.68
N GLY A 32 -13.86 -15.40 3.64
CA GLY A 32 -14.39 -16.61 3.03
C GLY A 32 -14.35 -17.79 3.98
N LEU A 33 -15.00 -18.88 3.58
CA LEU A 33 -14.81 -20.20 4.17
C LEU A 33 -13.87 -20.98 3.25
N LEU A 34 -12.80 -21.54 3.81
CA LEU A 34 -11.82 -22.33 3.09
C LEU A 34 -11.91 -23.78 3.55
N TYR A 35 -12.10 -24.70 2.60
CA TYR A 35 -11.79 -26.11 2.79
C TYR A 35 -10.51 -26.42 2.02
N GLN A 36 -9.52 -27.00 2.70
CA GLN A 36 -8.24 -27.37 2.11
C GLN A 36 -7.95 -28.84 2.37
N HIS A 37 -7.54 -29.54 1.33
CA HIS A 37 -7.02 -30.90 1.38
C HIS A 37 -5.60 -30.88 0.84
N GLY A 38 -4.64 -31.46 1.57
CA GLY A 38 -3.25 -31.51 1.13
C GLY A 38 -2.38 -32.40 2.01
N GLU A 39 -1.08 -32.40 1.75
CA GLU A 39 -0.10 -33.15 2.55
C GLU A 39 0.69 -32.21 3.46
N ALA A 40 0.57 -32.38 4.77
CA ALA A 40 1.44 -31.71 5.73
C ALA A 40 2.74 -32.51 5.85
N SER A 41 3.88 -31.86 5.62
CA SER A 41 5.21 -32.48 5.73
C SER A 41 6.02 -31.82 6.83
N ALA A 42 6.66 -32.63 7.67
CA ALA A 42 7.63 -32.19 8.65
C ALA A 42 8.98 -32.88 8.37
N SER A 43 10.06 -32.10 8.38
CA SER A 43 11.42 -32.64 8.24
C SER A 43 12.26 -32.20 9.43
N ILE A 44 13.04 -33.14 9.97
CA ILE A 44 14.04 -32.85 11.00
C ILE A 44 15.39 -33.29 10.46
N ASP A 45 16.34 -32.36 10.44
CA ASP A 45 17.69 -32.62 9.94
C ASP A 45 18.33 -33.81 10.68
N GLY A 46 18.87 -34.75 9.93
CA GLY A 46 19.47 -35.99 10.44
C GLY A 46 18.50 -37.08 10.95
N ILE A 47 17.18 -36.84 10.98
CA ILE A 47 16.16 -37.82 11.42
C ILE A 47 15.27 -38.29 10.26
N GLY A 48 15.03 -37.42 9.27
CA GLY A 48 14.24 -37.73 8.08
C GLY A 48 12.99 -36.86 7.94
N SER A 49 12.21 -37.15 6.90
CA SER A 49 10.96 -36.43 6.59
C SER A 49 9.76 -37.36 6.73
N ALA A 50 8.68 -36.85 7.28
CA ALA A 50 7.38 -37.52 7.34
C ALA A 50 6.30 -36.62 6.75
N SER A 51 5.35 -37.23 6.04
CA SER A 51 4.22 -36.54 5.41
C SER A 51 2.93 -37.28 5.72
N ALA A 52 1.84 -36.55 5.92
CA ALA A 52 0.50 -37.09 6.13
C ALA A 52 -0.54 -36.24 5.41
N GLU A 53 -1.59 -36.88 4.88
CA GLU A 53 -2.75 -36.18 4.35
C GLU A 53 -3.50 -35.47 5.49
N VAL A 54 -3.90 -34.23 5.25
CA VAL A 54 -4.61 -33.38 6.20
C VAL A 54 -5.72 -32.63 5.48
N ASP A 55 -6.90 -32.66 6.08
CA ASP A 55 -8.04 -31.82 5.73
C ASP A 55 -8.20 -30.69 6.75
N SER A 56 -8.53 -29.49 6.29
CA SER A 56 -8.88 -28.35 7.15
C SER A 56 -10.11 -27.61 6.64
N PHE A 57 -10.89 -27.06 7.57
CA PHE A 57 -11.99 -26.16 7.27
C PHE A 57 -11.96 -24.96 8.21
N SER A 58 -11.78 -23.76 7.67
CA SER A 58 -11.61 -22.54 8.44
C SER A 58 -12.34 -21.36 7.79
N MET A 59 -12.56 -20.33 8.61
CA MET A 59 -12.92 -19.01 8.10
C MET A 59 -11.64 -18.23 7.86
N GLU A 60 -11.44 -17.79 6.63
CA GLU A 60 -10.21 -17.17 6.19
C GLU A 60 -10.43 -15.72 5.75
N PRO A 61 -9.63 -14.77 6.26
CA PRO A 61 -9.65 -13.38 5.82
C PRO A 61 -8.88 -13.19 4.52
N GLY A 62 -9.34 -12.25 3.69
CA GLY A 62 -8.59 -11.77 2.53
C GLY A 62 -8.39 -12.80 1.43
N THR A 63 -9.41 -13.64 1.19
CA THR A 63 -9.37 -14.70 0.18
C THR A 63 -9.22 -14.16 -1.23
N ASN A 64 -9.93 -13.09 -1.58
CA ASN A 64 -9.81 -12.43 -2.89
C ASN A 64 -9.08 -11.08 -2.80
N SER A 65 -9.34 -10.29 -1.77
CA SER A 65 -8.67 -9.01 -1.53
C SER A 65 -8.30 -8.86 -0.07
N ALA A 66 -7.08 -8.42 0.24
CA ALA A 66 -6.71 -8.24 1.64
C ALA A 66 -7.61 -7.21 2.34
N SER A 67 -8.28 -7.65 3.42
CA SER A 67 -9.08 -6.79 4.29
C SER A 67 -8.25 -5.60 4.79
N ARG A 68 -8.82 -4.39 4.65
CA ARG A 68 -8.10 -3.14 4.91
C ARG A 68 -9.03 -1.98 5.22
N PHE A 69 -8.53 -1.06 6.01
CA PHE A 69 -9.13 0.24 6.26
C PHE A 69 -8.09 1.33 6.03
N GLY A 70 -8.47 2.45 5.45
CA GLY A 70 -7.55 3.53 5.18
C GLY A 70 -8.20 4.91 5.17
N ILE A 71 -7.32 5.89 5.30
CA ILE A 71 -7.63 7.31 5.21
C ILE A 71 -6.68 7.89 4.18
N ARG A 72 -7.22 8.65 3.23
CA ARG A 72 -6.43 9.40 2.25
C ARG A 72 -6.98 10.80 2.12
N GLY A 73 -6.15 11.72 1.70
CA GLY A 73 -6.64 13.03 1.33
C GLY A 73 -5.69 13.80 0.45
N THR A 74 -6.23 14.87 -0.15
CA THR A 74 -5.51 15.76 -1.05
C THR A 74 -5.83 17.20 -0.77
N GLU A 75 -4.83 18.07 -0.97
CA GLU A 75 -4.94 19.51 -0.89
C GLU A 75 -4.38 20.13 -2.17
N ASP A 76 -5.19 20.93 -2.85
CA ASP A 76 -4.74 21.74 -3.99
C ASP A 76 -3.97 22.95 -3.47
N LEU A 77 -2.69 23.03 -3.81
CA LEU A 77 -1.82 24.15 -3.45
C LEU A 77 -1.92 25.31 -4.46
N GLY A 78 -2.73 25.17 -5.50
CA GLY A 78 -2.81 26.07 -6.64
C GLY A 78 -1.67 25.86 -7.64
N ASN A 79 -1.72 26.59 -8.76
CA ASN A 79 -0.72 26.53 -9.84
C ASN A 79 -0.48 25.11 -10.39
N GLY A 80 -1.48 24.25 -10.35
CA GLY A 80 -1.39 22.86 -10.81
C GLY A 80 -0.58 21.95 -9.88
N MET A 81 -0.43 22.31 -8.60
CA MET A 81 0.25 21.52 -7.59
C MET A 81 -0.73 20.94 -6.59
N THR A 82 -0.59 19.67 -6.26
CA THR A 82 -1.42 18.99 -5.26
C THR A 82 -0.52 18.22 -4.31
N VAL A 83 -0.78 18.31 -3.01
CA VAL A 83 -0.19 17.40 -2.02
C VAL A 83 -1.24 16.42 -1.53
N GLY A 84 -0.80 15.26 -1.06
CA GLY A 84 -1.72 14.31 -0.46
C GLY A 84 -1.03 13.30 0.42
N PHE A 85 -1.85 12.52 1.10
CA PHE A 85 -1.41 11.45 1.98
C PHE A 85 -2.28 10.22 1.83
N LYS A 86 -1.74 9.05 2.20
CA LYS A 86 -2.47 7.80 2.34
C LYS A 86 -1.93 7.02 3.53
N LEU A 87 -2.84 6.62 4.41
CA LEU A 87 -2.59 5.74 5.55
C LEU A 87 -3.52 4.53 5.41
N GLU A 88 -2.97 3.32 5.33
CA GLU A 88 -3.72 2.08 5.08
C GLU A 88 -3.28 0.97 6.03
N ASN A 89 -4.24 0.43 6.79
CA ASN A 89 -4.11 -0.68 7.73
C ASN A 89 -4.66 -1.97 7.13
N GLY A 90 -3.95 -3.09 7.26
CA GLY A 90 -4.46 -4.43 7.07
C GLY A 90 -4.96 -5.01 8.39
N PHE A 91 -6.11 -5.69 8.37
CA PHE A 91 -6.64 -6.33 9.57
C PHE A 91 -7.23 -7.70 9.26
N GLU A 92 -7.26 -8.55 10.29
CA GLU A 92 -7.87 -9.86 10.28
C GLU A 92 -9.37 -9.71 10.48
N SER A 93 -10.17 -9.98 9.45
CA SER A 93 -11.64 -9.75 9.51
C SER A 93 -12.36 -10.68 10.47
N GLY A 94 -11.79 -11.84 10.80
CA GLY A 94 -12.36 -12.79 11.76
C GLY A 94 -12.13 -12.44 13.24
N THR A 95 -11.04 -11.74 13.55
CA THR A 95 -10.62 -11.45 14.94
C THR A 95 -10.52 -9.95 15.25
N GLY A 96 -10.50 -9.10 14.23
CA GLY A 96 -10.23 -7.67 14.34
C GLY A 96 -8.76 -7.34 14.64
N ALA A 97 -7.86 -8.33 14.67
CA ALA A 97 -6.45 -8.11 14.93
C ALA A 97 -5.77 -7.32 13.80
N LEU A 98 -4.67 -6.63 14.13
CA LEU A 98 -3.79 -6.07 13.10
C LEU A 98 -3.18 -7.22 12.29
N LYS A 99 -3.03 -7.01 10.98
CA LYS A 99 -2.37 -8.00 10.11
C LYS A 99 -0.85 -8.05 10.35
N THR A 100 -0.26 -6.92 10.72
CA THR A 100 1.12 -6.84 11.19
C THR A 100 1.12 -6.32 12.61
N ASP A 101 1.53 -7.16 13.55
CA ASP A 101 1.60 -6.80 14.96
C ASP A 101 2.40 -5.51 15.18
N SER A 102 1.87 -4.65 16.06
CA SER A 102 2.50 -3.38 16.43
C SER A 102 2.72 -2.38 15.27
N LYS A 103 2.07 -2.58 14.11
CA LYS A 103 2.16 -1.65 12.97
C LYS A 103 0.76 -1.34 12.42
N LEU A 104 0.20 -0.20 12.82
CA LEU A 104 -1.16 0.21 12.43
C LEU A 104 -1.30 0.52 10.93
N PHE A 105 -0.29 1.08 10.27
CA PHE A 105 -0.34 1.36 8.82
C PHE A 105 0.66 0.48 8.08
N ASP A 106 0.46 -0.84 8.18
CA ASP A 106 1.36 -1.84 7.61
C ASP A 106 1.29 -1.92 6.09
N ARG A 107 0.19 -1.47 5.48
CA ARG A 107 -0.03 -1.55 4.03
C ARG A 107 0.53 -0.34 3.29
N GLU A 108 0.23 0.87 3.76
CA GLU A 108 0.78 2.08 3.17
C GLU A 108 0.76 3.25 4.17
N SER A 109 1.83 4.03 4.20
CA SER A 109 1.92 5.27 4.96
C SER A 109 2.75 6.25 4.17
N THR A 110 2.10 7.02 3.30
CA THR A 110 2.75 7.86 2.29
C THR A 110 2.25 9.30 2.32
N LEU A 111 3.15 10.20 1.95
CA LEU A 111 2.88 11.56 1.51
C LEU A 111 3.32 11.68 0.05
N PHE A 112 2.68 12.56 -0.71
CA PHE A 112 3.11 12.86 -2.06
C PHE A 112 2.88 14.32 -2.44
N ILE A 113 3.64 14.76 -3.44
CA ILE A 113 3.44 16.01 -4.15
C ILE A 113 3.35 15.70 -5.65
N LYS A 114 2.33 16.26 -6.30
CA LYS A 114 2.01 16.08 -7.70
C LYS A 114 1.94 17.43 -8.39
N GLY A 115 2.53 17.54 -9.57
CA GLY A 115 2.38 18.70 -10.45
C GLY A 115 2.75 18.39 -11.90
N GLY A 116 3.05 19.42 -12.68
CA GLY A 116 3.47 19.27 -14.08
C GLY A 116 4.77 18.46 -14.27
N PHE A 117 5.53 18.22 -13.20
CA PHE A 117 6.72 17.37 -13.20
C PHE A 117 6.42 15.88 -12.94
N GLY A 118 5.17 15.49 -12.69
CA GLY A 118 4.80 14.15 -12.25
C GLY A 118 4.46 14.10 -10.77
N THR A 119 4.70 12.97 -10.12
CA THR A 119 4.41 12.76 -8.70
C THR A 119 5.61 12.19 -7.96
N VAL A 120 5.97 12.80 -6.84
CA VAL A 120 6.98 12.30 -5.92
C VAL A 120 6.30 11.83 -4.65
N TYR A 121 6.56 10.58 -4.26
CA TYR A 121 6.06 9.94 -3.06
C TYR A 121 7.18 9.75 -2.05
N ALA A 122 6.85 9.82 -0.77
CA ALA A 122 7.74 9.49 0.34
C ALA A 122 6.99 8.73 1.44
N GLY A 123 7.62 7.70 2.01
CA GLY A 123 7.11 6.97 3.17
C GLY A 123 7.23 5.45 3.05
N ARG A 124 6.23 4.73 3.57
CA ARG A 124 6.10 3.29 3.45
C ARG A 124 5.13 2.94 2.33
N MET A 125 5.59 2.19 1.32
CA MET A 125 4.75 1.80 0.19
C MET A 125 5.16 0.45 -0.39
N GLY A 126 4.27 -0.13 -1.21
CA GLY A 126 4.59 -1.32 -2.02
C GLY A 126 5.67 -1.03 -3.06
N THR A 127 6.38 -2.08 -3.47
CA THR A 127 7.33 -2.02 -4.58
C THR A 127 6.65 -1.76 -5.93
N LEU A 128 7.40 -1.26 -6.92
CA LEU A 128 6.90 -1.06 -8.29
C LEU A 128 6.34 -2.34 -8.92
N VAL A 129 6.89 -3.49 -8.52
CA VAL A 129 6.47 -4.81 -9.03
C VAL A 129 5.21 -5.35 -8.36
N SER A 130 4.84 -4.80 -7.21
CA SER A 130 3.64 -5.18 -6.45
C SER A 130 2.43 -4.39 -6.95
N ASP A 131 1.21 -4.91 -6.79
CA ASP A 131 -0.02 -4.12 -6.94
C ASP A 131 -0.49 -3.51 -5.60
N ALA A 132 0.27 -3.75 -4.52
CA ALA A 132 -0.21 -3.58 -3.16
C ALA A 132 0.14 -2.19 -2.57
N GLY A 133 0.23 -1.16 -3.43
CA GLY A 133 0.55 0.23 -3.07
C GLY A 133 0.28 1.23 -4.21
N SER A 134 0.44 2.52 -3.94
CA SER A 134 0.05 3.60 -4.88
C SER A 134 0.93 3.78 -6.13
N VAL A 135 2.09 3.11 -6.22
CA VAL A 135 3.09 3.33 -7.29
C VAL A 135 3.39 2.06 -8.10
N GLY A 136 2.72 0.95 -7.75
CA GLY A 136 2.91 -0.32 -8.41
C GLY A 136 2.15 -0.42 -9.73
N PHE A 137 2.82 -0.86 -10.80
CA PHE A 137 2.21 -1.01 -12.13
C PHE A 137 2.21 -2.46 -12.63
N TYR A 138 3.17 -3.29 -12.21
CA TYR A 138 3.33 -4.64 -12.75
C TYR A 138 2.39 -5.68 -12.14
N GLY A 139 2.14 -5.61 -10.83
CA GLY A 139 1.40 -6.67 -10.13
C GLY A 139 -0.02 -6.88 -10.67
N SER A 140 -0.70 -5.79 -11.04
CA SER A 140 -2.05 -5.84 -11.60
C SER A 140 -2.07 -6.43 -13.02
N MET A 141 -1.00 -6.24 -13.80
CA MET A 141 -0.85 -6.82 -15.14
C MET A 141 -0.50 -8.31 -15.09
N ALA A 142 0.16 -8.75 -14.03
CA ALA A 142 0.61 -10.13 -13.90
C ALA A 142 -0.48 -11.09 -13.38
N SER A 143 -1.56 -10.61 -12.76
CA SER A 143 -2.55 -11.50 -12.14
C SER A 143 -3.36 -12.30 -13.17
N ALA A 144 -3.03 -13.58 -13.34
CA ALA A 144 -3.77 -14.48 -14.23
C ALA A 144 -5.17 -14.87 -13.70
N LEU A 145 -5.38 -14.77 -12.39
CA LEU A 145 -6.58 -15.26 -11.70
C LEU A 145 -7.37 -14.16 -10.99
N ALA A 146 -6.91 -12.91 -11.04
CA ALA A 146 -7.49 -11.76 -10.31
C ALA A 146 -7.66 -12.00 -8.79
N THR A 147 -6.88 -12.92 -8.22
CA THR A 147 -6.87 -13.26 -6.79
C THR A 147 -5.89 -12.39 -6.02
N GLY A 148 -6.04 -12.28 -4.70
CA GLY A 148 -5.17 -11.46 -3.85
C GLY A 148 -3.78 -12.07 -3.60
N TRP A 149 -3.00 -11.44 -2.72
CA TRP A 149 -1.69 -11.94 -2.24
C TRP A 149 -1.83 -12.85 -1.00
N SER A 150 -2.95 -13.55 -0.84
CA SER A 150 -3.12 -14.52 0.24
C SER A 150 -2.63 -15.91 -0.19
N ASP A 151 -2.36 -16.78 0.77
CA ASP A 151 -1.92 -18.16 0.51
C ASP A 151 -3.12 -19.13 0.40
N ASN A 152 -4.35 -18.60 0.51
CA ASN A 152 -5.57 -19.37 0.74
C ASN A 152 -6.23 -19.90 -0.54
N ILE A 153 -6.23 -19.13 -1.64
CA ILE A 153 -6.89 -19.53 -2.91
C ILE A 153 -6.02 -19.11 -4.08
N ALA A 154 -5.18 -20.03 -4.61
CA ALA A 154 -4.37 -19.81 -5.81
C ALA A 154 -3.84 -18.36 -5.92
N GLY A 155 -3.44 -17.80 -4.78
CA GLY A 155 -3.15 -16.39 -4.66
C GLY A 155 -1.83 -16.10 -5.34
N HIS A 156 -1.51 -14.83 -5.50
CA HIS A 156 -0.26 -14.45 -6.16
C HIS A 156 0.96 -15.16 -5.59
N ASN A 157 1.00 -15.45 -4.27
CA ASN A 157 2.12 -16.18 -3.66
C ASN A 157 2.22 -17.66 -4.09
N ALA A 158 1.09 -18.29 -4.44
CA ALA A 158 1.04 -19.70 -4.80
C ALA A 158 1.25 -19.94 -6.31
N VAL A 159 0.84 -18.98 -7.16
CA VAL A 159 0.92 -19.13 -8.63
C VAL A 159 1.96 -18.22 -9.29
N MET A 160 2.41 -17.16 -8.60
CA MET A 160 3.48 -16.27 -9.04
C MET A 160 4.64 -16.29 -8.04
N ALA A 161 5.78 -15.68 -8.41
CA ALA A 161 6.80 -15.41 -7.39
C ALA A 161 6.26 -14.36 -6.40
N ASN A 162 6.66 -14.47 -5.13
CA ASN A 162 6.24 -13.53 -4.10
C ASN A 162 6.89 -12.16 -4.34
N TYR A 163 6.12 -11.24 -4.95
CA TYR A 163 6.55 -9.87 -5.26
C TYR A 163 5.94 -8.82 -4.34
N SER A 164 5.16 -9.21 -3.33
CA SER A 164 4.52 -8.29 -2.40
C SER A 164 5.47 -7.93 -1.26
N SER A 165 6.41 -7.04 -1.55
CA SER A 165 7.22 -6.37 -0.53
C SER A 165 6.80 -4.91 -0.39
N ARG A 166 6.79 -4.45 0.85
CA ARG A 166 6.57 -3.06 1.23
C ARG A 166 7.78 -2.59 2.01
N TYR A 167 8.33 -1.46 1.62
CA TYR A 167 9.53 -0.91 2.24
C TYR A 167 9.20 0.38 3.00
N ASP A 168 9.76 0.50 4.19
CA ASP A 168 9.86 1.77 4.91
C ASP A 168 10.96 2.64 4.27
N ASN A 169 11.01 3.94 4.59
CA ASN A 169 12.05 4.85 4.11
C ASN A 169 12.19 4.86 2.58
N THR A 170 11.05 4.89 1.88
CA THR A 170 10.99 4.83 0.41
C THR A 170 10.70 6.19 -0.19
N ILE A 171 11.40 6.52 -1.27
CA ILE A 171 11.04 7.60 -2.20
C ILE A 171 10.68 6.95 -3.53
N ALA A 172 9.61 7.44 -4.16
CA ALA A 172 9.25 7.03 -5.51
C ALA A 172 8.90 8.24 -6.38
N TYR A 173 9.10 8.11 -7.67
CA TYR A 173 8.78 9.09 -8.69
C TYR A 173 7.99 8.43 -9.82
N VAL A 174 6.91 9.08 -10.23
CA VAL A 174 6.11 8.74 -11.41
C VAL A 174 6.12 9.96 -12.33
N SER A 175 6.61 9.81 -13.55
CA SER A 175 6.64 10.93 -14.50
C SER A 175 5.23 11.32 -14.96
N PRO A 176 5.05 12.52 -15.57
CA PRO A 176 3.92 12.74 -16.45
C PRO A 176 3.98 11.74 -17.60
N GLU A 177 2.84 11.50 -18.24
CA GLU A 177 2.81 10.80 -19.52
C GLU A 177 3.46 11.69 -20.60
N PHE A 178 4.45 11.15 -21.31
CA PHE A 178 5.07 11.81 -22.45
C PHE A 178 5.13 10.84 -23.63
N ALA A 179 4.52 11.23 -24.75
CA ALA A 179 4.43 10.39 -25.96
C ALA A 179 3.90 8.96 -25.69
N GLY A 180 2.95 8.82 -24.75
CA GLY A 180 2.35 7.54 -24.37
C GLY A 180 3.22 6.67 -23.46
N VAL A 181 4.26 7.23 -22.83
CA VAL A 181 5.13 6.52 -21.89
C VAL A 181 5.09 7.19 -20.52
N THR A 182 5.01 6.38 -19.46
CA THR A 182 5.18 6.81 -18.06
C THR A 182 6.40 6.12 -17.46
N ILE A 183 7.30 6.87 -16.83
CA ILE A 183 8.47 6.35 -16.13
C ILE A 183 8.21 6.27 -14.63
N TYR A 184 8.63 5.16 -14.04
CA TYR A 184 8.61 4.90 -12.62
C TYR A 184 10.03 4.72 -12.09
N ALA A 185 10.33 5.33 -10.94
CA ALA A 185 11.57 5.12 -10.21
C ALA A 185 11.28 4.99 -8.72
N GLN A 186 11.91 4.05 -8.04
CA GLN A 186 11.71 3.83 -6.62
C GLN A 186 13.01 3.43 -5.94
N TYR A 187 13.22 3.96 -4.73
CA TYR A 187 14.36 3.65 -3.90
C TYR A 187 13.98 3.60 -2.42
N ALA A 188 14.32 2.51 -1.74
CA ALA A 188 14.20 2.37 -0.30
C ALA A 188 15.59 2.38 0.36
N MET A 189 15.77 3.25 1.34
CA MET A 189 17.08 3.55 1.93
C MET A 189 17.60 2.44 2.87
N GLY A 190 16.73 1.52 3.30
CA GLY A 190 17.04 0.48 4.30
C GLY A 190 16.66 0.88 5.72
N ASP A 191 17.06 0.08 6.71
CA ASP A 191 16.92 0.38 8.13
C ASP A 191 18.15 1.11 8.69
N THR A 192 18.09 1.49 9.97
CA THR A 192 19.18 2.22 10.65
C THR A 192 20.41 1.37 10.95
N ASN A 193 20.41 0.07 10.62
CA ASN A 193 21.52 -0.83 10.87
C ASN A 193 22.47 -0.81 9.66
N GLU A 194 23.46 0.08 9.70
CA GLU A 194 24.47 0.24 8.64
C GLU A 194 25.51 -0.91 8.58
N ASN A 195 25.10 -2.16 8.75
CA ASN A 195 25.93 -3.31 8.44
C ASN A 195 25.88 -3.55 6.92
N LYS A 196 27.04 -3.44 6.25
CA LYS A 196 27.15 -3.59 4.79
C LYS A 196 26.59 -4.92 4.25
N ALA A 197 26.56 -5.96 5.07
CA ALA A 197 26.04 -7.29 4.73
C ALA A 197 24.52 -7.46 4.93
N SER A 198 23.82 -6.52 5.58
CA SER A 198 22.39 -6.62 5.91
C SER A 198 21.53 -5.48 5.37
N ASN A 199 22.02 -4.71 4.38
CA ASN A 199 21.27 -3.57 3.84
C ASN A 199 20.02 -4.05 3.08
N TYR A 200 18.84 -3.87 3.68
CA TYR A 200 17.53 -4.01 3.01
C TYR A 200 17.22 -2.82 2.09
N ARG A 201 18.16 -2.50 1.18
CA ARG A 201 17.96 -1.47 0.17
C ARG A 201 17.22 -2.05 -1.02
N TYR A 202 16.31 -1.27 -1.57
CA TYR A 202 15.56 -1.62 -2.77
C TYR A 202 15.70 -0.50 -3.78
N ALA A 203 15.90 -0.84 -5.06
CA ALA A 203 15.91 0.10 -6.15
C ALA A 203 15.19 -0.53 -7.35
N ALA A 204 14.33 0.24 -8.02
CA ALA A 204 13.68 -0.20 -9.23
C ALA A 204 13.41 0.96 -10.18
N LEU A 205 13.39 0.63 -11.47
CA LEU A 205 13.02 1.50 -12.58
C LEU A 205 12.05 0.72 -13.45
N GLY A 206 11.02 1.40 -13.95
CA GLY A 206 10.01 0.82 -14.83
C GLY A 206 9.48 1.84 -15.82
N ALA A 207 8.88 1.35 -16.90
CA ALA A 207 8.13 2.17 -17.83
C ALA A 207 6.97 1.36 -18.41
N GLU A 208 5.85 2.03 -18.66
CA GLU A 208 4.67 1.48 -19.35
C GLU A 208 4.13 2.47 -20.38
#